data_AF-A0A1G3BFS6-F1
#
_entry.id   AF-A0A1G3BFS6-F1
#
_cell.length_a   1.000
_cell.length_b   1.000
_cell.length_c   1.000
_cell.angle_alpha   90.00
_cell.angle_beta   90.00
_cell.angle_gamma   90.00
#
_symmetry.space_group_name_H-M   'P 1'
#
loop_
_entity.id
_entity.type
_entity.pdbx_description
1 polymer ?
#
loop_
_entity_poly.entity_id
_entity_poly.type
_entity_poly.pdbx_seq_one_letter_code
_entity_poly.pdbx_strand_id
1 'polypeptide(L)'
;GAFYRAFTLKAMRVGVNMKDEALLKQLLQETKIELRNSEGGTRVFLDGKDVSEAIRTPEVTGNVHYIASRPALRERLVEQQRMASEGVSAVAEGRDTGTVVFPSAERKFYLDAGVEERARRRYLELLETTRGITYQDVLEELKKRDERDTSREASPLKMGDDFIYFDTTDLTSEEVVEALLKKI
;
A
#
# COMPACT_ATOMS: atom_id res chain seq x y z
N GLY A 1 -2.85 -0.56 -0.50
CA GLY A 1 -1.60 -0.86 -1.25
C GLY A 1 -1.65 -2.05 -2.21
N ALA A 2 -2.60 -2.99 -2.06
CA ALA A 2 -2.66 -4.22 -2.86
C ALA A 2 -2.78 -4.00 -4.38
N PHE A 3 -3.62 -3.05 -4.82
CA PHE A 3 -3.82 -2.75 -6.25
C PHE A 3 -2.52 -2.35 -6.95
N TYR A 4 -1.77 -1.42 -6.35
CA TYR A 4 -0.48 -1.00 -6.87
C TYR A 4 0.52 -2.16 -6.97
N ARG A 5 0.60 -3.01 -5.93
CA ARG A 5 1.48 -4.19 -5.93
C ARG A 5 1.05 -5.25 -6.94
N ALA A 6 -0.24 -5.50 -7.10
CA ALA A 6 -0.78 -6.44 -8.09
C ALA A 6 -0.46 -5.96 -9.52
N PHE A 7 -0.64 -4.68 -9.81
CA PHE A 7 -0.27 -4.15 -11.13
C PHE A 7 1.24 -4.15 -11.36
N THR A 8 2.05 -3.84 -10.33
CA THR A 8 3.51 -3.96 -10.38
C THR A 8 3.93 -5.40 -10.72
N LEU A 9 3.36 -6.38 -10.04
CA LEU A 9 3.60 -7.80 -10.31
C LEU A 9 3.25 -8.16 -11.76
N LYS A 10 2.14 -7.64 -12.31
CA LYS A 10 1.77 -7.88 -13.72
C LYS A 10 2.82 -7.33 -14.67
N ALA A 11 3.21 -6.07 -14.50
CA ALA A 11 4.21 -5.44 -15.35
C ALA A 11 5.56 -6.15 -15.29
N MET A 12 5.98 -6.65 -14.12
CA MET A 12 7.17 -7.48 -13.97
C MET A 12 7.06 -8.80 -14.74
N ARG A 13 5.94 -9.52 -14.59
CA ARG A 13 5.71 -10.82 -15.25
C ARG A 13 5.67 -10.72 -16.78
N VAL A 14 5.16 -9.61 -17.31
CA VAL A 14 5.11 -9.35 -18.76
C VAL A 14 6.44 -8.78 -19.27
N GLY A 15 7.34 -8.36 -18.38
CA GLY A 15 8.62 -7.76 -18.77
C GLY A 15 8.47 -6.35 -19.34
N VAL A 16 7.40 -5.62 -18.99
CA VAL A 16 7.22 -4.24 -19.41
C VAL A 16 8.25 -3.36 -18.72
N ASN A 17 8.90 -2.48 -19.47
CA ASN A 17 9.76 -1.47 -18.89
C ASN A 17 8.94 -0.55 -17.96
N MET A 18 9.20 -0.63 -16.66
CA MET A 18 8.51 0.18 -15.64
C MET A 18 8.69 1.68 -15.83
N LYS A 19 9.70 2.10 -16.61
CA LYS A 19 9.92 3.50 -16.96
C LYS A 19 9.09 3.96 -18.16
N ASP A 20 8.49 3.06 -18.93
CA ASP A 20 7.61 3.41 -20.06
C ASP A 20 6.17 3.57 -19.58
N GLU A 21 5.70 4.82 -19.48
CA GLU A 21 4.34 5.09 -19.01
C GLU A 21 3.27 4.68 -20.02
N ALA A 22 3.55 4.77 -21.33
CA ALA A 22 2.58 4.45 -22.37
C ALA A 22 2.28 2.94 -22.36
N LEU A 23 3.31 2.11 -22.27
CA LEU A 23 3.15 0.65 -22.18
C LEU A 23 2.45 0.23 -20.89
N LEU A 24 2.77 0.88 -19.75
CA LEU A 24 2.04 0.60 -18.50
C LEU A 24 0.57 1.01 -18.59
N LYS A 25 0.23 2.13 -19.25
CA LYS A 25 -1.17 2.53 -19.44
C LYS A 25 -1.95 1.48 -20.24
N GLN A 26 -1.38 1.03 -21.36
CA GLN A 26 -1.99 -0.02 -22.17
C GLN A 26 -2.19 -1.31 -21.37
N LEU A 27 -1.15 -1.75 -20.63
CA LEU A 27 -1.25 -2.94 -19.79
C LEU A 27 -2.34 -2.79 -18.72
N LEU A 28 -2.45 -1.61 -18.09
CA LEU A 28 -3.43 -1.35 -17.04
C LEU A 28 -4.88 -1.39 -17.55
N GLN A 29 -5.12 -0.99 -18.80
CA GLN A 29 -6.46 -1.08 -19.43
C GLN A 29 -6.96 -2.53 -19.50
N GLU A 30 -6.04 -3.47 -19.77
CA GLU A 30 -6.32 -4.90 -19.86
C GLU A 30 -6.16 -5.63 -18.51
N THR A 31 -6.03 -4.90 -17.41
CA THR A 31 -5.79 -5.48 -16.09
C THR A 31 -7.03 -5.44 -15.21
N LYS A 32 -7.43 -6.62 -14.71
CA LYS A 32 -8.47 -6.75 -13.71
C LYS A 32 -7.87 -7.13 -12.36
N ILE A 33 -8.12 -6.30 -11.35
CA ILE A 33 -7.76 -6.59 -9.96
C ILE A 33 -9.05 -6.73 -9.15
N GLU A 34 -9.17 -7.83 -8.42
CA GLU A 34 -10.34 -8.12 -7.59
C GLU A 34 -9.91 -8.42 -6.15
N LEU A 35 -10.70 -7.94 -5.19
CA LEU A 35 -10.59 -8.34 -3.79
C LEU A 35 -11.70 -9.35 -3.49
N ARG A 36 -11.34 -10.47 -2.85
CA ARG A 36 -12.31 -11.47 -2.42
C ARG A 36 -12.10 -11.76 -0.94
N ASN A 37 -13.13 -11.56 -0.13
CA ASN A 37 -13.07 -11.90 1.29
C ASN A 37 -13.13 -13.42 1.47
N SER A 38 -12.30 -13.94 2.37
CA SER A 38 -12.27 -15.34 2.78
C SER A 38 -12.14 -15.41 4.30
N GLU A 39 -12.36 -16.58 4.91
CA GLU A 39 -12.22 -16.78 6.37
C GLU A 39 -10.82 -16.39 6.89
N GLY A 40 -9.78 -16.50 6.06
CA GLY A 40 -8.41 -16.08 6.36
C GLY A 40 -8.06 -14.64 5.99
N GLY A 41 -9.05 -13.79 5.69
CA GLY A 41 -8.87 -12.41 5.28
C GLY A 41 -9.08 -12.16 3.78
N THR A 42 -8.77 -10.93 3.34
CA THR A 42 -8.96 -10.50 1.95
C THR A 42 -7.85 -11.05 1.03
N ARG A 43 -8.26 -11.77 -0.01
CA ARG A 43 -7.39 -12.27 -1.08
C ARG A 43 -7.40 -11.33 -2.27
N VAL A 44 -6.27 -11.25 -2.96
CA VAL A 44 -6.05 -10.39 -4.12
C VAL A 44 -5.94 -11.25 -5.37
N PHE A 45 -6.83 -11.02 -6.33
CA PHE A 45 -6.82 -11.70 -7.61
C PHE A 45 -6.38 -10.73 -8.71
N LEU A 46 -5.44 -11.17 -9.54
CA LEU A 46 -4.95 -10.46 -10.71
C LEU A 46 -5.28 -11.30 -11.94
N ASP A 47 -6.13 -10.77 -12.81
CA ASP A 47 -6.65 -11.45 -14.00
C ASP A 47 -7.17 -12.87 -13.68
N GLY A 48 -7.92 -12.97 -12.57
CA GLY A 48 -8.51 -14.22 -12.09
C GLY A 48 -7.57 -15.16 -11.33
N LYS A 49 -6.28 -14.84 -11.17
CA LYS A 49 -5.31 -15.64 -10.42
C LYS A 49 -5.05 -15.07 -9.03
N ASP A 50 -5.07 -15.90 -8.00
CA ASP A 50 -4.69 -15.50 -6.65
C ASP A 50 -3.20 -15.11 -6.63
N VAL A 51 -2.92 -13.88 -6.24
CA VAL A 51 -1.57 -13.32 -6.13
C VAL A 51 -1.27 -12.79 -4.73
N SER A 52 -2.07 -13.16 -3.73
CA SER A 52 -2.04 -12.58 -2.38
C SER A 52 -0.66 -12.59 -1.74
N GLU A 53 0.10 -13.69 -1.89
CA GLU A 53 1.47 -13.77 -1.40
C GLU A 53 2.51 -13.20 -2.38
N ALA A 54 2.32 -13.42 -3.68
CA ALA A 54 3.27 -12.98 -4.71
C ALA A 54 3.45 -11.46 -4.71
N ILE A 55 2.39 -10.70 -4.40
CA ILE A 55 2.46 -9.24 -4.33
C ILE A 55 3.22 -8.71 -3.11
N ARG A 56 3.51 -9.55 -2.11
CA ARG A 56 4.20 -9.15 -0.86
C ARG A 56 5.71 -9.34 -0.90
N THR A 57 6.24 -9.85 -2.00
CA THR A 57 7.68 -10.07 -2.16
C THR A 57 8.47 -8.75 -2.09
N PRO A 58 9.74 -8.77 -1.63
CA PRO A 58 10.61 -7.60 -1.65
C PRO A 58 10.77 -7.01 -3.05
N GLU A 59 10.85 -7.88 -4.07
CA GLU A 59 11.01 -7.47 -5.47
C GLU A 59 9.84 -6.62 -5.96
N VAL A 60 8.60 -7.05 -5.69
CA VAL A 60 7.41 -6.25 -6.02
C VAL A 60 7.42 -4.96 -5.21
N THR A 61 7.68 -5.04 -3.91
CA THR A 61 7.67 -3.87 -3.00
C THR A 61 8.65 -2.80 -3.45
N GLY A 62 9.87 -3.19 -3.85
CA GLY A 62 10.90 -2.27 -4.35
C GLY A 62 10.52 -1.57 -5.66
N ASN A 63 9.66 -2.17 -6.49
CA ASN A 63 9.28 -1.64 -7.81
C ASN A 63 7.95 -0.86 -7.83
N VAL A 64 7.14 -0.91 -6.77
CA VAL A 64 5.83 -0.22 -6.70
C VAL A 64 5.93 1.28 -6.99
N HIS A 65 7.03 1.92 -6.59
CA HIS A 65 7.21 3.35 -6.72
C HIS A 65 7.13 3.85 -8.17
N TYR A 66 7.53 3.03 -9.16
CA TYR A 66 7.42 3.39 -10.58
C TYR A 66 5.97 3.62 -11.04
N ILE A 67 5.03 2.90 -10.44
CA ILE A 67 3.60 3.03 -10.74
C ILE A 67 2.97 4.09 -9.82
N ALA A 68 3.28 4.03 -8.52
CA ALA A 68 2.64 4.88 -7.52
C ALA A 68 2.96 6.37 -7.68
N SER A 69 4.03 6.74 -8.38
CA SER A 69 4.40 8.13 -8.65
C SER A 69 3.73 8.73 -9.89
N ARG A 70 2.96 7.97 -10.68
CA ARG A 70 2.42 8.41 -11.98
C ARG A 70 0.94 8.76 -11.92
N PRO A 71 0.54 10.04 -12.08
CA PRO A 71 -0.85 10.47 -11.94
C PRO A 71 -1.85 9.63 -12.74
N ALA A 72 -1.58 9.40 -14.03
CA ALA A 72 -2.53 8.73 -14.91
C ALA A 72 -2.69 7.22 -14.60
N LEU A 73 -1.67 6.55 -14.07
CA LEU A 73 -1.81 5.16 -13.59
C LEU A 73 -2.59 5.12 -12.28
N ARG A 74 -2.33 6.09 -11.38
CA ARG A 74 -3.05 6.21 -10.11
C ARG A 74 -4.53 6.42 -10.32
N GLU A 75 -4.91 7.33 -11.21
CA GLU A 75 -6.32 7.64 -11.51
C GLU A 75 -7.11 6.35 -11.81
N ARG A 76 -6.59 5.53 -12.72
CA ARG A 76 -7.22 4.26 -13.09
C ARG A 76 -7.20 3.22 -11.96
N LEU A 77 -6.13 3.14 -11.17
CA LEU A 77 -6.07 2.24 -10.01
C LEU A 77 -7.00 2.68 -8.87
N VAL A 78 -7.21 3.98 -8.69
CA VAL A 78 -8.17 4.53 -7.72
C VAL A 78 -9.60 4.21 -8.15
N GLU A 79 -9.91 4.34 -9.43
CA GLU A 79 -11.20 3.93 -9.98
C GLU A 79 -11.48 2.44 -9.70
N GLN A 80 -10.53 1.55 -10.01
CA GLN A 80 -10.69 0.11 -9.73
C GLN A 80 -10.86 -0.19 -8.23
N GLN A 81 -10.16 0.55 -7.35
CA GLN A 81 -10.34 0.41 -5.89
C GLN A 81 -11.76 0.78 -5.46
N ARG A 82 -12.32 1.88 -5.99
CA ARG A 82 -13.68 2.33 -5.68
C ARG A 82 -14.71 1.31 -6.15
N MET A 83 -14.57 0.81 -7.38
CA MET A 83 -15.43 -0.25 -7.93
C MET A 83 -15.39 -1.52 -7.05
N ALA A 84 -14.21 -1.91 -6.58
CA ALA A 84 -14.05 -3.09 -5.73
C ALA A 84 -14.65 -2.92 -4.31
N SER A 85 -14.92 -1.69 -3.89
CA SER A 85 -15.53 -1.36 -2.59
C SER A 85 -17.02 -1.01 -2.66
N GLU A 86 -17.62 -1.04 -3.85
CA GLU A 86 -19.02 -0.66 -4.03
C GLU A 86 -19.95 -1.65 -3.32
N GLY A 87 -20.88 -1.14 -2.50
CA GLY A 87 -21.87 -1.95 -1.79
C GLY A 87 -21.32 -2.78 -0.62
N VAL A 88 -20.08 -2.57 -0.20
CA VAL A 88 -19.46 -3.30 0.92
C VAL A 88 -18.92 -2.37 2.00
N SER A 89 -19.09 -2.76 3.27
CA SER A 89 -18.33 -2.17 4.37
C SER A 89 -16.91 -2.71 4.34
N ALA A 90 -15.92 -1.83 4.26
CA ALA A 90 -14.52 -2.22 4.11
C ALA A 90 -13.59 -1.36 4.96
N VAL A 91 -12.51 -1.97 5.45
CA VAL A 91 -11.34 -1.27 5.98
C VAL A 91 -10.34 -1.16 4.84
N ALA A 92 -9.99 0.07 4.46
CA ALA A 92 -9.06 0.35 3.38
C ALA A 92 -7.75 0.94 3.92
N GLU A 93 -6.62 0.36 3.52
CA GLU A 93 -5.28 0.77 3.95
C GLU A 93 -4.42 1.29 2.77
N GLY A 94 -3.79 2.45 2.98
CA GLY A 94 -2.94 3.08 1.98
C GLY A 94 -2.43 4.44 2.43
N ARG A 95 -1.69 5.13 1.55
CA ARG A 95 -1.03 6.41 1.86
C ARG A 95 -1.95 7.60 1.71
N ASP A 96 -2.85 7.56 0.74
CA ASP A 96 -3.76 8.64 0.39
C ASP A 96 -5.22 8.16 0.35
N THR A 97 -5.51 7.10 1.12
CA THR A 97 -6.82 6.44 1.12
C THR A 97 -7.92 7.39 1.57
N GLY A 98 -7.76 8.05 2.71
CA GLY A 98 -8.78 8.98 3.24
C GLY A 98 -8.79 10.37 2.59
N THR A 99 -7.78 10.72 1.80
CA THR A 99 -7.69 12.04 1.14
C THR A 99 -8.07 11.99 -0.33
N VAL A 100 -7.79 10.88 -1.02
CA VAL A 100 -7.98 10.75 -2.48
C VAL A 100 -8.90 9.60 -2.83
N VAL A 101 -8.66 8.40 -2.29
CA VAL A 101 -9.40 7.20 -2.71
C VAL A 101 -10.85 7.26 -2.20
N PHE A 102 -11.02 7.47 -0.90
CA PHE A 102 -12.30 7.53 -0.19
C PHE A 102 -12.38 8.80 0.67
N PRO A 103 -12.46 10.00 0.05
CA PRO A 103 -12.53 11.27 0.78
C PRO A 103 -13.81 11.41 1.61
N SER A 104 -14.85 10.61 1.35
CA SER A 104 -16.09 10.57 2.11
C SER A 104 -16.16 9.42 3.12
N ALA A 105 -15.03 8.76 3.44
CA ALA A 105 -15.01 7.70 4.43
C ALA A 105 -15.51 8.22 5.80
N GLU A 106 -16.36 7.42 6.47
CA GLU A 106 -16.98 7.78 7.75
C GLU A 106 -15.95 7.94 8.89
N ARG A 107 -14.89 7.15 8.85
CA ARG A 107 -13.76 7.20 9.78
C ARG A 107 -12.45 7.18 9.00
N LYS A 108 -11.55 8.08 9.36
CA LYS A 108 -10.21 8.18 8.78
C LYS A 108 -9.18 8.18 9.91
N PHE A 109 -8.26 7.24 9.85
CA PHE A 109 -7.19 7.11 10.83
C PHE A 109 -5.85 7.39 10.16
N TYR A 110 -5.01 8.18 10.83
CA TYR A 110 -3.62 8.38 10.44
C TYR A 110 -2.74 7.70 11.49
N LEU A 111 -2.19 6.53 11.16
CA LEU A 111 -1.30 5.78 12.04
C LEU A 111 0.14 6.19 11.73
N ASP A 112 0.86 6.62 12.76
CA ASP A 112 2.27 6.96 12.68
C ASP A 112 3.09 6.23 13.76
N ALA A 113 4.41 6.23 13.59
CA ALA A 113 5.36 5.79 14.60
C ALA A 113 6.74 6.37 14.27
N GLY A 114 7.59 6.51 15.30
CA GLY A 114 8.98 6.90 15.17
C GLY A 114 9.71 6.06 14.10
N VAL A 115 10.58 6.71 13.32
CA VAL A 115 11.26 6.05 12.19
C VAL A 115 12.12 4.87 12.64
N GLU A 116 12.70 4.98 13.83
CA GLU A 116 13.51 3.95 14.47
C GLU A 116 12.67 2.71 14.82
N GLU A 117 11.45 2.90 15.33
CA GLU A 117 10.54 1.82 15.69
C GLU A 117 9.97 1.15 14.44
N ARG A 118 9.59 1.94 13.43
CA ARG A 118 9.16 1.40 12.13
C ARG A 118 10.28 0.57 11.48
N ALA A 119 11.52 1.04 11.55
CA ALA A 119 12.68 0.30 11.07
C ALA A 119 12.92 -0.98 11.88
N ARG A 120 12.78 -0.93 13.20
CA ARG A 120 12.91 -2.10 14.09
C ARG A 120 11.88 -3.18 13.75
N ARG A 121 10.60 -2.82 13.68
CA ARG A 121 9.50 -3.74 13.31
C ARG A 121 9.77 -4.38 11.95
N ARG A 122 10.10 -3.56 10.95
CA ARG A 122 10.38 -4.03 9.59
C ARG A 122 11.62 -4.92 9.51
N TYR A 123 12.67 -4.61 10.27
CA TYR A 123 13.86 -5.45 10.34
C TYR A 123 13.53 -6.83 10.91
N LEU A 124 12.77 -6.88 12.01
CA LEU A 124 12.31 -8.16 12.60
C LEU A 124 11.47 -8.99 11.61
N GLU A 125 10.57 -8.36 10.84
CA GLU A 125 9.80 -9.05 9.79
C GLU A 125 10.69 -9.67 8.70
N LEU A 126 11.82 -9.04 8.37
CA LEU A 126 12.69 -9.45 7.27
C LEU A 126 13.78 -10.43 7.67
N LEU A 127 14.08 -10.57 8.97
CA LEU A 127 15.13 -11.45 9.49
C LEU A 127 15.01 -12.90 9.00
N GLU A 128 13.78 -13.41 8.91
CA GLU A 128 13.53 -14.80 8.53
C GLU A 128 13.58 -15.03 7.00
N THR A 129 13.36 -13.97 6.22
CA THR A 129 13.12 -14.09 4.77
C THR A 129 14.23 -13.47 3.92
N THR A 130 15.06 -12.59 4.49
CA THR A 130 16.08 -11.83 3.75
C THR A 130 17.45 -12.04 4.37
N ARG A 131 18.24 -12.93 3.76
CA ARG A 131 19.58 -13.26 4.25
C ARG A 131 20.51 -12.04 4.15
N GLY A 132 21.13 -11.68 5.28
CA GLY A 132 22.17 -10.64 5.34
C GLY A 132 21.65 -9.20 5.39
N ILE A 133 20.34 -8.98 5.52
CA ILE A 133 19.80 -7.63 5.73
C ILE A 133 20.26 -7.08 7.08
N THR A 134 20.64 -5.80 7.12
CA THR A 134 20.98 -5.12 8.37
C THR A 134 19.89 -4.14 8.78
N TYR A 135 19.83 -3.81 10.06
CA TYR A 135 18.95 -2.74 10.56
C TYR A 135 19.20 -1.40 9.83
N GLN A 136 20.47 -1.09 9.55
CA GLN A 136 20.82 0.16 8.88
C GLN A 136 20.29 0.20 7.44
N ASP A 137 20.33 -0.92 6.71
CA ASP A 137 19.76 -1.00 5.36
C ASP A 137 18.26 -0.71 5.38
N VAL A 138 17.54 -1.31 6.34
CA VAL A 138 16.09 -1.11 6.51
C VAL A 138 15.76 0.34 6.86
N LEU A 139 16.53 0.93 7.79
CA LEU A 139 16.33 2.32 8.21
C LEU A 139 16.52 3.30 7.04
N GLU A 140 17.59 3.13 6.25
CA GLU A 140 17.86 4.00 5.10
C GLU A 140 16.83 3.81 3.98
N GLU A 141 16.39 2.58 3.72
CA GLU A 141 15.31 2.32 2.76
C GLU A 141 13.99 2.98 3.20
N LEU A 142 13.68 2.88 4.50
CA LEU A 142 12.48 3.47 5.09
C LEU A 142 12.48 5.00 4.96
N LYS A 143 13.60 5.66 5.30
CA LYS A 143 13.73 7.12 5.14
C LYS A 143 13.54 7.55 3.69
N LYS A 144 14.21 6.89 2.74
CA LYS A 144 14.04 7.16 1.30
C LYS A 144 12.60 6.92 0.83
N ARG A 145 11.88 5.98 1.44
CA ARG A 145 10.48 5.73 1.15
C ARG A 145 9.60 6.86 1.69
N ASP A 146 9.81 7.28 2.93
CA ASP A 146 9.04 8.36 3.55
C ASP A 146 9.22 9.68 2.79
N GLU A 147 10.46 10.00 2.41
CA GLU A 147 10.77 11.15 1.55
C GLU A 147 9.99 11.07 0.23
N ARG A 148 10.06 9.94 -0.48
CA ARG A 148 9.31 9.75 -1.74
C ARG A 148 7.78 9.84 -1.56
N ASP A 149 7.25 9.25 -0.49
CA ASP A 149 5.80 9.23 -0.23
C ASP A 149 5.28 10.63 0.14
N THR A 150 6.07 11.44 0.84
CA THR A 150 5.71 12.81 1.24
C THR A 150 5.97 13.85 0.15
N SER A 151 7.02 13.68 -0.66
CA SER A 151 7.44 14.66 -1.67
C SER A 151 6.78 14.48 -3.04
N ARG A 152 6.10 13.36 -3.29
CA ARG A 152 5.50 13.09 -4.62
C ARG A 152 4.42 14.11 -4.97
N GLU A 153 4.43 14.59 -6.21
CA GLU A 153 3.39 15.49 -6.72
C GLU A 153 2.01 14.82 -6.73
N ALA A 154 1.98 13.54 -7.10
CA ALA A 154 0.76 12.76 -7.21
C ALA A 154 0.32 12.20 -5.85
N SER A 155 -0.71 12.81 -5.25
CA SER A 155 -1.33 12.35 -3.99
C SER A 155 -0.31 12.14 -2.85
N PRO A 156 0.44 13.17 -2.44
CA PRO A 156 1.43 13.05 -1.36
C PRO A 156 0.79 12.50 -0.07
N LEU A 157 1.58 11.77 0.71
CA LEU A 157 1.19 11.35 2.05
C LEU A 157 0.96 12.61 2.91
N LYS A 158 -0.31 12.86 3.23
CA LYS A 158 -0.76 14.00 4.02
C LYS A 158 -1.91 13.58 4.92
N MET A 159 -1.89 14.10 6.14
CA MET A 159 -3.03 14.03 7.06
C MET A 159 -4.01 15.17 6.73
N GLY A 160 -5.30 14.84 6.64
CA GLY A 160 -6.37 15.84 6.57
C GLY A 160 -6.87 16.22 7.96
N ASP A 161 -7.57 17.34 8.08
CA ASP A 161 -8.09 17.85 9.36
C ASP A 161 -9.12 16.90 10.02
N ASP A 162 -9.74 16.03 9.21
CA ASP A 162 -10.76 15.07 9.63
C ASP A 162 -10.19 13.69 10.01
N PHE A 163 -8.86 13.55 10.08
CA PHE A 163 -8.20 12.32 10.47
C PHE A 163 -8.03 12.24 11.98
N ILE A 164 -8.23 11.04 12.53
CA ILE A 164 -7.83 10.71 13.90
C ILE A 164 -6.38 10.25 13.86
N TYR A 165 -5.47 11.06 14.41
CA TYR A 165 -4.05 10.72 14.54
C TYR A 165 -3.83 9.70 15.66
N PHE A 166 -3.01 8.68 15.38
CA PHE A 166 -2.57 7.67 16.33
C PHE A 166 -1.06 7.45 16.23
N ASP A 167 -0.35 7.80 17.28
CA ASP A 167 1.04 7.38 17.47
C ASP A 167 1.05 5.94 18.00
N THR A 168 1.72 5.06 17.27
CA THR A 168 1.82 3.64 17.58
C THR A 168 3.22 3.22 18.02
N THR A 169 4.12 4.19 18.27
CA THR A 169 5.54 3.93 18.59
C THR A 169 5.71 2.94 19.75
N ASP A 170 5.02 3.16 20.85
CA ASP A 170 5.14 2.32 22.06
C ASP A 170 3.99 1.33 22.23
N LEU A 171 3.23 1.07 21.15
CA LEU A 171 2.05 0.20 21.17
C LEU A 171 2.30 -1.11 20.43
N THR A 172 1.80 -2.19 21.00
CA THR A 172 1.62 -3.49 20.32
C THR A 172 0.50 -3.43 19.28
N SER A 173 0.46 -4.40 18.37
CA SER A 173 -0.63 -4.54 17.39
C SER A 173 -1.99 -4.63 18.06
N GLU A 174 -2.08 -5.35 19.16
CA GLU A 174 -3.30 -5.59 19.94
C GLU A 174 -3.79 -4.29 20.58
N GLU A 175 -2.89 -3.52 21.19
CA GLU A 175 -3.21 -2.21 21.78
C GLU A 175 -3.66 -1.21 20.72
N VAL A 176 -3.02 -1.20 19.54
CA VAL A 176 -3.45 -0.36 18.41
C VAL A 176 -4.88 -0.74 17.99
N VAL A 177 -5.17 -2.03 17.82
CA VAL A 177 -6.52 -2.49 17.43
C VAL A 177 -7.55 -2.09 18.48
N GLU A 178 -7.26 -2.30 19.77
CA GLU A 178 -8.16 -1.89 20.85
C GLU A 178 -8.42 -0.38 20.85
N ALA A 179 -7.37 0.42 20.65
CA ALA A 179 -7.48 1.87 20.59
C ALA A 179 -8.31 2.36 19.40
N LEU A 180 -8.17 1.71 18.23
CA LEU A 180 -8.97 2.01 17.04
C LEU A 180 -10.44 1.65 17.25
N LEU A 181 -10.75 0.50 17.83
CA LEU A 181 -12.12 0.05 18.08
C LEU A 181 -12.88 1.01 19.00
N LYS A 182 -12.21 1.67 19.95
CA LYS A 182 -12.81 2.70 20.82
C LYS A 182 -13.21 3.99 20.08
N LYS A 183 -12.84 4.15 18.81
CA LYS A 183 -13.11 5.34 17.99
C LYS A 183 -14.10 5.07 16.85
N ILE A 184 -14.57 3.83 16.69
CA ILE A 184 -15.57 3.44 15.71
C ILE A 184 -16.93 3.58 16.37
#